data_AF-A0A4R1MED3-F1
#
_entry.id   AF-A0A4R1MED3-F1
#
_cell.length_a   1.000
_cell.length_b   1.000
_cell.length_c   1.000
_cell.angle_alpha   90.00
_cell.angle_beta   90.00
_cell.angle_gamma   90.00
#
_symmetry.space_group_name_H-M   'P 1'
#
loop_
_entity.id
_entity.type
_entity.pdbx_description
1 polymer ?
#
loop_
_entity_poly.entity_id
_entity_poly.type
_entity_poly.pdbx_seq_one_letter_code
_entity_poly.pdbx_strand_id
1 'polypeptide(L)'
;MYDDDERMILCVSNAYTQQFYFNNDFDNLPQSIIEELNALSVLFTEEIGGVLIIGFNEEGELFIEVTAKEDDLLYDEIGSHLKIKQLQIDKKDLLEALALYYKTFFLA
;
A
#
# COMPACT_ATOMS: atom_id res chain seq x y z
N MET A 1 -3.72 23.88 0.95
CA MET A 1 -2.54 23.05 1.24
C MET A 1 -3.09 21.85 1.96
N TYR A 2 -3.04 20.67 1.34
CA TYR A 2 -3.44 19.45 2.01
C TYR A 2 -2.23 19.01 2.84
N ASP A 3 -2.46 18.76 4.13
CA ASP A 3 -1.51 18.20 5.09
C ASP A 3 -1.02 16.84 4.58
N ASP A 4 0.12 16.85 3.89
CA ASP A 4 0.88 15.67 3.47
C ASP A 4 1.84 15.22 4.58
N ASP A 5 2.06 16.07 5.60
CA ASP A 5 2.93 15.80 6.76
C ASP A 5 2.40 14.70 7.70
N GLU A 6 1.13 14.31 7.53
CA GLU A 6 0.39 13.45 8.45
C GLU A 6 0.29 11.98 7.96
N ARG A 7 0.70 11.69 6.72
CA ARG A 7 0.63 10.33 6.14
C ARG A 7 2.02 9.74 5.94
N MET A 8 2.28 8.60 6.58
CA MET A 8 3.53 7.87 6.41
C MET A 8 3.40 6.83 5.32
N ILE A 9 4.08 7.01 4.18
CA ILE A 9 4.07 6.04 3.09
C ILE A 9 4.99 4.86 3.42
N LEU A 10 4.46 3.64 3.33
CA LEU A 10 5.21 2.39 3.52
C LEU A 10 5.77 1.90 2.19
N CYS A 11 4.92 1.76 1.18
CA CYS A 11 5.34 1.37 -0.16
C CYS A 11 4.38 1.88 -1.23
N VAL A 12 4.93 2.03 -2.43
CA VAL A 12 4.20 2.45 -3.63
C VAL A 12 4.59 1.54 -4.77
N SER A 13 3.59 1.02 -5.49
CA SER A 13 3.79 0.22 -6.69
C SER A 13 3.08 0.84 -7.87
N ASN A 14 3.80 0.99 -8.98
CA ASN A 14 3.28 1.61 -10.18
C ASN A 14 3.20 0.57 -11.30
N ALA A 15 1.97 0.25 -11.74
CA ALA A 15 1.71 -0.70 -12.82
C ALA A 15 2.32 -0.26 -14.17
N TYR A 16 2.31 1.06 -14.44
CA TYR A 16 2.71 1.61 -15.73
C TYR A 16 4.24 1.63 -15.90
N THR A 17 4.97 1.90 -14.81
CA THR A 17 6.44 1.92 -14.82
C THR A 17 7.05 0.61 -14.32
N GLN A 18 6.23 -0.30 -13.78
CA GLN A 18 6.65 -1.55 -13.13
C GLN A 18 7.69 -1.31 -12.03
N GLN A 19 7.49 -0.23 -11.28
CA GLN A 19 8.38 0.19 -10.20
C GLN A 19 7.72 -0.05 -8.86
N PHE A 20 8.47 -0.69 -7.97
CA PHE A 20 8.14 -0.82 -6.56
C PHE A 20 9.09 0.06 -5.75
N TYR A 21 8.52 0.97 -4.97
CA TYR A 21 9.23 1.80 -4.01
C TYR A 21 8.84 1.34 -2.61
N PHE A 22 9.83 1.14 -1.75
CA PHE A 22 9.64 0.84 -0.34
C PHE A 22 10.35 1.91 0.48
N ASN A 23 9.71 2.36 1.55
CA ASN A 23 10.25 3.41 2.39
C ASN A 23 11.34 2.85 3.32
N ASN A 24 12.56 3.37 3.20
CA ASN A 24 13.73 2.96 3.98
C ASN A 24 13.57 3.18 5.50
N ASP A 25 12.66 4.05 5.94
CA ASP A 25 12.35 4.20 7.36
C ASP A 25 11.85 2.88 7.98
N PHE A 26 11.34 1.97 7.15
CA PHE A 26 10.87 0.64 7.53
C PHE A 26 11.88 -0.48 7.24
N ASP A 27 13.16 -0.17 7.02
CA ASP A 27 14.23 -1.16 6.77
C ASP A 27 14.40 -2.19 7.91
N ASN A 28 13.87 -1.89 9.10
CA ASN A 28 13.84 -2.81 10.23
C ASN A 28 12.75 -3.89 10.11
N LEU A 29 11.84 -3.80 9.14
CA LEU A 29 10.86 -4.85 8.88
C LEU A 29 11.54 -6.13 8.38
N PRO A 30 11.05 -7.32 8.78
CA PRO A 30 11.58 -8.58 8.27
C PRO A 30 11.51 -8.64 6.74
N GLN A 31 12.59 -9.12 6.11
CA GLN A 31 12.65 -9.24 4.64
C GLN A 31 11.46 -10.01 4.05
N SER A 32 10.95 -11.03 4.76
CA SER A 32 9.77 -11.79 4.33
C SER A 32 8.53 -10.91 4.14
N ILE A 33 8.36 -9.87 4.96
CA ILE A 33 7.24 -8.92 4.87
C ILE A 33 7.42 -8.01 3.66
N ILE A 34 8.64 -7.55 3.42
CA ILE A 34 8.98 -6.70 2.27
C ILE A 34 8.75 -7.47 0.96
N GLU A 35 9.19 -8.74 0.91
CA GLU A 35 8.98 -9.63 -0.23
C GLU A 35 7.49 -9.91 -0.47
N GLU A 36 6.71 -10.12 0.60
CA GLU A 36 5.28 -10.31 0.51
C GLU A 36 4.55 -9.06 0.00
N LEU A 37 4.92 -7.87 0.49
CA LEU A 37 4.37 -6.59 0.00
C LEU A 37 4.71 -6.35 -1.48
N ASN A 38 5.92 -6.69 -1.91
CA ASN A 38 6.33 -6.58 -3.31
C ASN A 38 5.54 -7.56 -4.19
N ALA A 39 5.42 -8.83 -3.79
CA ALA A 39 4.63 -9.82 -4.52
C ALA A 39 3.15 -9.42 -4.63
N LEU A 40 2.56 -8.92 -3.54
CA LEU A 40 1.19 -8.39 -3.54
C LEU A 40 1.04 -7.20 -4.48
N SER A 41 2.02 -6.29 -4.44
CA SER A 41 2.05 -5.10 -5.27
C SER A 41 2.06 -5.45 -6.76
N VAL A 42 2.92 -6.39 -7.17
CA VAL A 42 2.97 -6.88 -8.56
C VAL A 42 1.64 -7.48 -8.97
N LEU A 43 1.13 -8.45 -8.19
CA LEU A 43 -0.13 -9.14 -8.49
C LEU A 43 -1.30 -8.15 -8.61
N PHE A 44 -1.38 -7.18 -7.70
CA PHE A 44 -2.41 -6.16 -7.71
C PHE A 44 -2.33 -5.28 -8.96
N THR A 45 -1.13 -4.77 -9.27
CA THR A 45 -0.92 -3.91 -10.44
C THR A 45 -1.15 -4.62 -11.78
N GLU A 46 -0.93 -5.94 -11.85
CA GLU A 46 -1.23 -6.74 -13.05
C GLU A 46 -2.73 -6.97 -13.24
N GLU A 47 -3.50 -7.11 -12.16
CA GLU A 47 -4.95 -7.36 -12.23
C GLU A 47 -5.77 -6.08 -12.42
N ILE A 48 -5.39 -4.98 -11.78
CA ILE A 48 -6.20 -3.73 -11.69
C ILE A 48 -5.58 -2.58 -12.48
N GLY A 49 -4.26 -2.55 -12.65
CA GLY A 49 -3.54 -1.37 -13.12
C GLY A 49 -3.41 -0.28 -12.05
N GLY A 50 -2.98 0.91 -12.47
CA GLY A 50 -2.84 2.06 -11.56
C GLY A 50 -1.55 2.07 -10.72
N VAL A 51 -1.59 2.89 -9.68
CA VAL A 51 -0.55 3.07 -8.67
C VAL A 51 -1.14 2.68 -7.32
N LEU A 52 -0.66 1.57 -6.77
CA LEU A 52 -1.01 1.11 -5.43
C LEU A 52 -0.15 1.86 -4.42
N ILE A 53 -0.78 2.45 -3.41
CA ILE A 53 -0.14 3.17 -2.32
C ILE A 53 -0.57 2.50 -1.02
N ILE A 54 0.40 2.08 -0.23
CA ILE A 54 0.18 1.55 1.12
C ILE A 54 0.92 2.45 2.10
N GLY A 55 0.23 2.89 3.14
CA GLY A 55 0.80 3.77 4.15
C GLY A 55 0.00 3.77 5.44
N PHE A 56 0.34 4.68 6.34
CA PHE A 56 -0.30 4.86 7.63
C PHE A 56 -0.82 6.28 7.76
N ASN A 57 -2.00 6.43 8.36
CA ASN A 57 -2.52 7.73 8.77
C ASN A 57 -1.94 8.15 10.14
N GLU A 58 -2.31 9.34 10.59
CA GLU A 58 -1.90 9.88 11.90
C GLU A 58 -2.31 9.01 13.09
N GLU A 59 -3.44 8.32 12.98
CA GLU A 59 -3.95 7.42 14.02
C GLU A 59 -3.18 6.08 14.04
N GLY A 60 -2.24 5.91 13.12
CA GLY A 60 -1.43 4.70 12.92
C GLY A 60 -2.20 3.54 12.31
N GLU A 61 -3.34 3.82 11.69
CA GLU A 61 -4.07 2.84 10.89
C GLU A 61 -3.47 2.76 9.49
N LEU A 62 -3.35 1.52 9.00
CA LEU A 62 -2.87 1.28 7.66
C LEU A 62 -3.98 1.57 6.65
N PHE A 63 -3.67 2.40 5.65
CA PHE A 63 -4.53 2.65 4.50
C PHE A 63 -3.94 2.04 3.24
N ILE A 64 -4.83 1.64 2.34
CA ILE A 64 -4.50 1.16 1.00
C ILE A 64 -5.29 1.99 0.02
N GLU A 65 -4.59 2.68 -0.87
CA GLU A 65 -5.17 3.55 -1.88
C GLU A 65 -4.67 3.12 -3.26
N VAL A 66 -5.52 3.24 -4.27
CA VAL A 66 -5.14 2.99 -5.67
C VAL A 66 -5.52 4.23 -6.45
N THR A 67 -4.53 4.81 -7.12
CA THR A 67 -4.73 5.96 -7.99
C THR A 67 -4.38 5.58 -9.42
N ALA A 68 -5.18 6.04 -10.38
CA ALA A 68 -4.93 5.83 -11.80
C ALA A 68 -4.89 7.19 -12.51
N LYS A 69 -4.30 7.22 -13.70
CA LYS A 69 -4.38 8.43 -14.53
C LYS A 69 -5.81 8.64 -15.01
N GLU A 70 -6.28 9.88 -15.06
CA GLU A 70 -7.64 10.24 -15.51
C GLU A 70 -8.02 9.69 -16.91
N ASP A 71 -7.03 9.45 -17.77
CA ASP A 71 -7.23 8.91 -19.13
C ASP A 71 -6.97 7.39 -19.22
N ASP A 72 -6.91 6.70 -18.08
CA ASP A 72 -6.58 5.28 -18.07
C ASP A 72 -7.79 4.39 -18.37
N LEU A 73 -7.97 4.08 -19.65
CA LEU A 73 -8.94 3.08 -20.14
C LEU A 73 -8.70 1.67 -19.58
N LEU A 74 -7.51 1.37 -19.06
CA LEU A 74 -7.16 0.08 -18.48
C LEU A 74 -7.48 0.00 -16.98
N TYR A 75 -7.84 1.12 -16.33
CA TYR A 75 -8.19 1.13 -14.93
C TYR A 75 -9.63 0.69 -14.71
N ASP A 76 -9.79 -0.43 -14.01
CA ASP A 76 -11.10 -0.87 -13.51
C ASP A 76 -11.36 -0.29 -12.12
N GLU A 77 -12.08 0.84 -12.06
CA GLU A 77 -12.46 1.49 -10.81
C GLU A 77 -13.27 0.58 -9.87
N ILE A 78 -14.18 -0.23 -10.43
CA ILE A 78 -15.02 -1.15 -9.64
C ILE A 78 -14.16 -2.32 -9.14
N GLY A 79 -13.33 -2.86 -10.02
CA GLY A 79 -12.36 -3.90 -9.71
C GLY A 79 -11.39 -3.48 -8.61
N SER A 80 -10.89 -2.24 -8.65
CA SER A 80 -9.94 -1.73 -7.64
C SER A 80 -10.57 -1.70 -6.25
N HIS A 81 -11.81 -1.21 -6.12
CA HIS A 81 -12.51 -1.14 -4.84
C HIS A 81 -12.79 -2.53 -4.26
N LEU A 82 -13.18 -3.49 -5.12
CA LEU A 82 -13.38 -4.87 -4.71
C LEU A 82 -12.06 -5.52 -4.28
N LYS A 83 -10.98 -5.30 -5.04
CA LYS A 83 -9.67 -5.89 -4.77
C LYS A 83 -9.03 -5.31 -3.51
N ILE A 84 -9.18 -4.01 -3.25
CA ILE A 84 -8.73 -3.39 -1.99
C ILE A 84 -9.44 -4.05 -0.80
N LYS A 85 -10.77 -4.21 -0.87
CA LYS A 85 -11.51 -4.91 0.18
C LYS A 85 -11.07 -6.36 0.36
N GLN A 86 -10.83 -7.06 -0.75
CA GLN A 86 -10.33 -8.44 -0.70
C GLN A 86 -8.95 -8.49 -0.06
N LEU A 87 -8.04 -7.59 -0.42
CA LEU A 87 -6.70 -7.47 0.14
C LEU A 87 -6.75 -7.19 1.65
N GLN A 88 -7.64 -6.28 2.09
CA GLN A 88 -7.85 -6.00 3.51
C GLN A 88 -8.31 -7.23 4.30
N ILE A 89 -9.08 -8.12 3.68
CA ILE A 89 -9.56 -9.36 4.31
C ILE A 89 -8.47 -10.44 4.27
N ASP A 90 -7.90 -10.72 3.10
CA ASP A 90 -6.94 -11.80 2.88
C ASP A 90 -5.61 -11.56 3.60
N LYS A 91 -5.22 -10.30 3.72
CA LYS A 91 -3.98 -9.87 4.36
C LYS A 91 -4.23 -9.21 5.69
N LYS A 92 -5.40 -9.40 6.30
CA LYS A 92 -5.75 -8.79 7.59
C LYS A 92 -4.64 -8.96 8.63
N ASP A 93 -4.13 -10.17 8.83
CA ASP A 93 -3.07 -10.45 9.81
C ASP A 93 -1.79 -9.67 9.53
N LEU A 94 -1.40 -9.57 8.25
CA LEU A 94 -0.24 -8.79 7.80
C LEU A 94 -0.44 -7.29 8.06
N LEU A 95 -1.61 -6.76 7.69
CA LEU A 95 -1.93 -5.35 7.84
C LEU A 95 -2.05 -4.95 9.32
N GLU A 96 -2.65 -5.80 10.16
CA GLU A 96 -2.73 -5.60 11.61
C GLU A 96 -1.33 -5.64 12.25
N ALA A 97 -0.46 -6.57 11.84
CA ALA A 97 0.92 -6.62 12.31
C ALA A 97 1.72 -5.36 11.92
N LEU A 98 1.55 -4.88 10.68
CA LEU A 98 2.16 -3.65 10.19
C LEU A 98 1.65 -2.41 10.94
N ALA A 99 0.34 -2.31 11.19
CA ALA A 99 -0.25 -1.22 11.96
C ALA A 99 0.26 -1.23 13.42
N LEU A 100 0.35 -2.39 14.06
CA LEU A 100 0.91 -2.51 15.41
C LEU A 100 2.40 -2.12 15.43
N TYR A 101 3.17 -2.55 14.44
CA TYR A 101 4.56 -2.15 14.27
C TYR A 101 4.69 -0.62 14.18
N TYR A 102 3.94 0.00 13.26
CA TYR A 102 3.98 1.45 13.09
C TYR A 102 3.62 2.19 14.39
N LYS A 103 2.54 1.74 15.07
CA LYS A 103 2.14 2.31 16.37
C LYS A 103 3.21 2.19 17.45
N THR A 104 3.98 1.10 17.45
CA THR A 104 5.01 0.83 18.47
C THR A 104 6.32 1.58 18.21
N PHE A 105 6.70 1.79 16.96
CA PHE A 105 8.01 2.34 16.59
C PHE A 105 7.96 3.82 16.17
N PHE A 106 6.81 4.33 15.72
CA PHE A 106 6.69 5.68 15.15
C PHE A 106 5.72 6.59 15.91
N LEU A 107 4.72 6.04 16.62
CA LEU A 107 3.73 6.80 17.40
C LEU A 107 3.94 6.73 18.92
N ALA A 108 4.92 5.95 19.39
CA ALA A 108 5.17 5.71 20.82
C ALA A 108 5.91 6.86 21.52
#